data_AF-A0AAJ2A5Z9-F1
#
_entry.id   AF-A0AAJ2A5Z9-F1
#
_cell.length_a   1.000
_cell.length_b   1.000
_cell.length_c   1.000
_cell.angle_alpha   90.00
_cell.angle_beta   90.00
_cell.angle_gamma   90.00
#
_symmetry.space_group_name_H-M   'P 1'
#
loop_
_entity.id
_entity.type
_entity.pdbx_description
1 polymer ?
#
loop_
_entity_poly.entity_id
_entity_poly.type
_entity_poly.pdbx_seq_one_letter_code
_entity_poly.pdbx_strand_id
1 'polypeptide(L)'
;MKPYTWRQAIIRSELPPTTRHVLLTLACHLKEDGAVPPTSNDVLAFESGLSERSVTHHRRRATTLGWLDRAQQPAIPSNFSPSFLGDDDSVFREVDRESSQSNRRSVPA
;
A
#
# COMPACT_ATOMS: atom_id res chain seq x y z
N MET A 1 -2.97 -21.11 -2.24
CA MET A 1 -3.02 -19.80 -1.55
C MET A 1 -2.31 -18.79 -2.42
N LYS A 2 -2.98 -17.72 -2.87
CA LYS A 2 -2.28 -16.60 -3.52
C LYS A 2 -1.44 -15.89 -2.44
N PRO A 3 -0.18 -15.51 -2.72
CA PRO A 3 0.59 -14.70 -1.78
C PRO A 3 -0.20 -13.42 -1.50
N TYR A 4 -0.30 -13.02 -0.22
CA TYR A 4 -0.96 -11.77 0.15
C TYR A 4 -0.31 -10.60 -0.58
N THR A 5 -1.13 -9.72 -1.15
CA THR A 5 -0.62 -8.45 -1.69
C THR A 5 -0.17 -7.56 -0.53
N TRP A 6 0.89 -6.77 -0.72
CA TRP A 6 1.44 -5.90 0.32
C TRP A 6 0.39 -4.96 0.94
N ARG A 7 -0.56 -4.48 0.12
CA ARG A 7 -1.73 -3.68 0.57
C ARG A 7 -2.58 -4.43 1.60
N GLN A 8 -2.92 -5.69 1.33
CA GLN A 8 -3.71 -6.51 2.25
C GLN A 8 -2.95 -6.78 3.55
N ALA A 9 -1.63 -7.03 3.46
CA ALA A 9 -0.80 -7.19 4.65
C ALA A 9 -0.81 -5.92 5.51
N ILE A 10 -0.68 -4.73 4.91
CA ILE A 10 -0.72 -3.45 5.63
C ILE A 10 -2.07 -3.24 6.32
N ILE A 11 -3.19 -3.48 5.63
CA ILE A 11 -4.53 -3.30 6.20
C ILE A 11 -4.72 -4.19 7.44
N ARG A 12 -4.25 -5.44 7.35
CA ARG A 12 -4.38 -6.46 8.40
C ARG A 12 -3.26 -6.41 9.45
N SER A 13 -2.39 -5.41 9.40
CA SER A 13 -1.29 -5.25 10.36
C SER A 13 -1.71 -4.52 11.64
N GLU A 14 -1.00 -4.78 12.73
CA GLU A 14 -1.12 -4.05 14.01
C GLU A 14 -0.35 -2.71 13.99
N LEU A 15 0.00 -2.22 12.81
CA LEU A 15 0.68 -0.95 12.67
C LEU A 15 -0.23 0.21 13.13
N PRO A 16 0.36 1.26 13.74
CA PRO A 16 -0.38 2.47 14.05
C PRO A 16 -1.15 2.99 12.83
N PRO A 17 -2.35 3.56 13.02
CA PRO A 17 -3.21 3.97 11.91
C PRO A 17 -2.51 4.93 10.95
N THR A 18 -1.72 5.87 11.45
CA THR A 18 -0.94 6.80 10.62
C THR A 18 0.21 6.12 9.88
N THR A 19 0.84 5.10 10.47
CA THR A 19 1.85 4.29 9.77
C THR A 19 1.21 3.48 8.64
N ARG A 20 0.03 2.88 8.87
CA ARG A 20 -0.72 2.16 7.83
C ARG A 20 -1.11 3.09 6.69
N HIS A 21 -1.60 4.29 7.00
CA HIS A 21 -1.94 5.32 6.01
C HIS A 21 -0.75 5.61 5.08
N VAL A 22 0.42 5.93 5.66
CA VAL A 22 1.64 6.21 4.88
C VAL A 22 2.06 5.02 4.01
N LEU A 23 2.00 3.79 4.54
CA LEU A 23 2.35 2.60 3.77
C LEU A 23 1.34 2.27 2.67
N LEU A 24 0.05 2.54 2.89
CA LEU A 24 -0.98 2.38 1.86
C LEU A 24 -0.81 3.42 0.74
N THR A 25 -0.51 4.67 1.07
CA THR A 25 -0.13 5.70 0.08
C THR A 25 1.09 5.24 -0.71
N LEU A 26 2.12 4.70 -0.05
CA LEU A 26 3.30 4.15 -0.72
C LEU A 26 2.95 2.95 -1.62
N ALA A 27 2.00 2.12 -1.21
CA ALA A 27 1.54 0.96 -1.96
C ALA A 27 0.76 1.31 -3.25
N CYS A 28 0.28 2.56 -3.38
CA CYS A 28 -0.27 3.06 -4.64
C CYS A 28 0.82 3.27 -5.70
N HIS A 29 2.08 3.47 -5.29
CA HIS A 29 3.23 3.62 -6.18
C HIS A 29 3.91 2.30 -6.51
N LEU A 30 3.40 1.18 -5.98
CA LEU A 30 3.93 -0.16 -6.25
C LEU A 30 3.77 -0.49 -7.74
N LYS A 31 4.87 -0.76 -8.44
CA LYS A 31 4.82 -1.26 -9.82
C LYS A 31 4.39 -2.73 -9.83
N GLU A 32 3.98 -3.22 -10.98
CA GLU A 32 3.55 -4.63 -11.17
C GLU A 32 4.63 -5.65 -10.78
N ASP A 33 5.90 -5.23 -10.83
CA ASP A 33 7.07 -6.01 -10.40
C ASP A 33 7.26 -6.02 -8.86
N GLY A 34 6.34 -5.46 -8.09
CA GLY A 34 6.43 -5.36 -6.62
C GLY A 34 7.47 -4.35 -6.11
N ALA A 35 8.21 -3.71 -7.02
CA ALA A 35 9.16 -2.66 -6.68
C ALA A 35 8.43 -1.33 -6.41
N VAL A 36 8.80 -0.69 -5.30
CA VAL A 36 8.46 0.72 -5.03
C VAL A 36 9.53 1.60 -5.68
N PRO A 37 9.19 2.52 -6.59
CA PRO A 37 10.14 3.52 -7.05
C PRO A 37 10.62 4.37 -5.87
N PRO A 38 11.80 5.00 -5.92
CA PRO A 38 12.25 5.90 -4.85
C PRO A 38 11.31 7.11 -4.74
N THR A 39 10.22 6.96 -3.98
CA THR A 39 9.23 8.01 -3.77
C THR A 39 9.78 8.98 -2.72
N SER A 40 9.93 10.25 -3.12
CA SER A 40 10.35 11.32 -2.21
C SER A 40 9.35 11.45 -1.06
N ASN A 41 9.85 11.81 0.13
CA ASN A 41 9.01 12.09 1.28
C ASN A 41 8.03 13.22 1.00
N ASP A 42 8.39 14.19 0.15
CA ASP A 42 7.54 15.31 -0.24
C ASP A 42 6.28 14.87 -0.98
N VAL A 43 6.43 13.91 -1.91
CA VAL A 43 5.31 13.36 -2.69
C VAL A 43 4.35 12.63 -1.76
N LEU A 44 4.89 11.79 -0.87
CA LEU A 44 4.09 11.08 0.13
C LEU A 44 3.42 12.05 1.11
N ALA A 45 4.10 13.12 1.50
CA ALA A 45 3.54 14.15 2.38
C ALA A 45 2.34 14.84 1.71
N PHE A 46 2.50 15.23 0.44
CA PHE A 46 1.44 15.84 -0.36
C PHE A 46 0.22 14.91 -0.50
N GLU A 47 0.44 13.65 -0.89
CA GLU A 47 -0.65 12.70 -1.15
C GLU A 47 -1.34 12.20 0.13
N SER A 48 -0.57 12.01 1.21
CA SER A 48 -1.13 11.54 2.49
C SER A 48 -1.77 12.66 3.31
N GLY A 49 -1.52 13.93 2.96
CA GLY A 49 -1.93 15.11 3.73
C GLY A 49 -1.17 15.28 5.05
N LEU A 50 -0.08 14.53 5.26
CA LEU A 50 0.76 14.60 6.45
C LEU A 50 1.96 15.50 6.23
N SER A 51 2.54 16.02 7.32
CA SER A 51 3.82 16.71 7.24
C SER A 51 4.95 15.75 6.81
N GLU A 52 5.95 16.26 6.10
CA GLU A 52 7.14 15.50 5.70
C GLU A 52 7.85 14.87 6.92
N ARG A 53 7.85 15.57 8.06
CA ARG A 53 8.39 15.07 9.34
C ARG A 53 7.61 13.85 9.85
N SER A 54 6.28 13.89 9.77
CA SER A 54 5.41 12.77 10.15
C SER A 54 5.63 11.57 9.22
N VAL A 55 5.69 11.80 7.92
CA VAL A 55 5.99 10.76 6.92
C VAL A 55 7.34 10.11 7.22
N THR A 56 8.39 10.92 7.40
CA THR A 56 9.74 10.43 7.74
C THR A 56 9.73 9.59 9.02
N HIS A 57 9.06 10.07 10.07
CA HIS A 57 8.94 9.34 11.34
C HIS A 57 8.24 7.98 11.17
N HIS A 58 7.11 7.94 10.45
CA HIS A 58 6.36 6.71 10.24
C HIS A 58 7.07 5.72 9.31
N ARG A 59 7.78 6.19 8.28
CA ARG A 59 8.65 5.35 7.44
C ARG A 59 9.77 4.70 8.25
N ARG A 60 10.47 5.47 9.09
CA ARG A 60 11.50 4.93 10.00
C ARG A 60 10.92 3.87 10.92
N ARG A 61 9.75 4.12 11.49
CA ARG A 61 9.05 3.15 12.35
C ARG A 61 8.69 1.88 11.59
N ALA A 62 8.20 1.99 10.36
CA ALA A 62 7.93 0.84 9.49
C ALA A 62 9.20 0.05 9.18
N THR A 63 10.34 0.71 8.97
CA THR A 63 11.65 0.06 8.80
C THR A 63 12.08 -0.69 10.05
N THR A 64 11.95 -0.10 11.24
CA THR A 64 12.25 -0.78 12.52
C THR A 64 11.39 -2.03 12.71
N LEU A 65 10.17 -2.02 12.18
CA LEU A 65 9.23 -3.15 12.25
C LEU A 65 9.38 -4.15 11.08
N GLY A 66 10.34 -3.93 10.18
CA GLY A 66 10.63 -4.83 9.06
C GLY A 66 9.63 -4.77 7.89
N TRP A 67 8.79 -3.73 7.82
CA TRP A 67 7.86 -3.52 6.70
C TRP A 67 8.50 -2.85 5.48
N LEU A 68 9.63 -2.16 5.71
CA LEU A 68 10.43 -1.49 4.69
C LEU A 68 11.91 -1.80 4.94
N ASP A 69 12.66 -2.06 3.89
CA ASP A 69 14.13 -2.10 3.99
C ASP A 69 14.74 -0.69 3.90
N ARG A 70 16.06 -0.54 4.11
CA ARG A 70 16.78 0.74 3.97
C ARG A 70 16.64 1.35 2.57
N ALA A 71 16.51 0.50 1.56
CA ALA A 71 16.19 0.89 0.17
C ALA A 71 14.70 1.25 -0.04
N GLN A 72 13.89 1.23 1.02
CA GLN A 72 12.44 1.45 0.99
C GLN A 72 11.68 0.46 0.10
N GLN A 73 12.25 -0.73 -0.09
CA GLN A 73 11.54 -1.83 -0.71
C GLN A 73 10.52 -2.43 0.26
N PRO A 74 9.31 -2.73 -0.23
CA PRO A 74 8.24 -3.33 0.57
C PRO A 74 8.62 -4.75 0.92
N ALA A 75 8.61 -5.08 2.20
CA ALA A 75 8.76 -6.45 2.68
C ALA A 75 7.59 -6.78 3.59
N ILE A 76 7.06 -8.00 3.47
CA ILE A 76 6.18 -8.56 4.49
C ILE A 76 7.11 -9.24 5.49
N PRO A 77 7.19 -8.78 6.75
CA PRO A 77 8.09 -9.39 7.71
C PRO A 77 7.69 -10.84 7.96
N SER A 78 8.66 -11.74 8.12
CA SER A 78 8.44 -13.18 8.31
C SER A 78 7.56 -13.50 9.53
N ASN A 79 7.51 -12.59 10.49
CA ASN A 79 6.70 -12.70 11.71
C ASN A 79 5.27 -12.12 11.54
N PHE A 80 4.90 -11.61 10.36
CA PHE A 80 3.53 -11.20 10.08
C PHE A 80 2.63 -12.43 10.00
N SER A 81 1.75 -12.60 10.98
CA SER A 81 0.75 -13.66 11.01
C SER A 81 -0.63 -13.05 10.79
N PRO A 82 -1.31 -13.30 9.64
CA PRO A 82 -2.68 -12.84 9.42
C PRO A 82 -3.72 -13.62 10.25
N SER A 83 -3.26 -14.62 11.03
CA SER A 83 -4.03 -15.67 11.70
C SER A 83 -4.98 -15.19 12.81
N PHE A 84 -5.04 -13.90 13.12
CA PHE A 84 -5.82 -13.41 14.27
C PHE A 84 -7.30 -13.13 13.95
N LEU A 85 -7.70 -13.06 12.68
CA LEU A 85 -9.08 -12.74 12.28
C LEU A 85 -9.48 -13.57 11.06
N GLY A 86 -10.63 -14.24 11.17
CA GLY A 86 -11.12 -15.34 10.33
C GLY A 86 -11.08 -15.16 8.81
N ASP A 87 -11.25 -16.31 8.16
CA ASP A 87 -10.99 -16.68 6.77
C ASP A 87 -11.74 -15.90 5.66
N ASP A 88 -12.40 -14.78 5.95
CA ASP A 88 -13.29 -14.13 4.97
C ASP A 88 -12.54 -13.22 3.99
N ASP A 89 -12.04 -13.81 2.90
CA ASP A 89 -11.39 -13.16 1.75
C ASP A 89 -12.42 -12.60 0.73
N SER A 90 -13.72 -12.59 1.05
CA SER A 90 -14.80 -12.30 0.08
C SER A 90 -15.02 -10.82 -0.22
N VAL A 91 -14.49 -9.90 0.60
CA VAL A 91 -14.95 -8.49 0.63
C VAL A 91 -14.34 -7.59 -0.45
N PHE A 92 -13.22 -7.94 -1.09
CA PHE A 92 -12.45 -6.98 -1.93
C PHE A 92 -12.34 -7.31 -3.42
N ARG A 93 -13.09 -8.29 -3.96
CA ARG A 93 -12.97 -8.68 -5.38
C ARG A 93 -13.77 -7.83 -6.37
N GLU A 94 -14.48 -6.79 -5.94
CA GLU A 94 -15.50 -6.14 -6.76
C GLU A 94 -15.22 -4.65 -7.08
N VAL A 95 -13.95 -4.27 -7.31
CA VAL A 95 -13.63 -2.87 -7.70
C VAL A 95 -12.82 -2.74 -9.01
N ASP A 96 -12.13 -3.78 -9.49
CA ASP A 96 -11.22 -3.64 -10.64
C ASP A 96 -11.80 -4.05 -12.02
N ARG A 97 -13.12 -4.28 -12.16
CA ARG A 97 -13.70 -4.68 -13.46
C ARG A 97 -14.38 -3.56 -14.25
N GLU A 98 -14.64 -2.40 -13.66
CA GLU A 98 -15.47 -1.36 -14.29
C GLU A 98 -14.69 -0.29 -15.08
N SER A 99 -13.35 -0.29 -15.05
CA SER A 99 -12.55 0.75 -15.72
C SER A 99 -12.19 0.48 -17.20
N SER A 100 -12.55 -0.68 -17.76
CA SER A 100 -12.12 -1.06 -19.12
C SER A 100 -13.18 -0.95 -20.22
N GLN A 101 -14.40 -0.45 -19.96
CA GLN A 101 -15.46 -0.41 -20.98
C GLN A 101 -15.99 0.96 -21.41
N SER A 102 -15.48 2.08 -20.88
CA SER A 102 -15.94 3.41 -21.32
C SER A 102 -14.87 4.17 -22.11
N ASN A 103 -14.48 3.66 -23.27
CA ASN A 103 -13.86 4.51 -24.29
C ASN A 103 -14.16 4.03 -25.72
N ARG A 104 -15.45 4.01 -26.08
CA ARG A 104 -15.91 4.07 -27.48
C ARG A 104 -17.24 4.80 -27.55
N ARG A 105 -17.22 6.13 -27.58
CA ARG A 105 -18.32 6.89 -28.18
C ARG A 105 -17.73 8.02 -29.03
N SER A 106 -17.83 7.80 -30.33
CA SER A 106 -17.53 8.70 -31.42
C SER A 106 -18.22 10.05 -31.25
N VAL A 107 -17.50 11.12 -31.57
CA VAL A 107 -18.01 12.49 -31.75
C VAL A 107 -18.62 12.59 -33.15
N PRO A 108 -19.89 12.99 -33.33
CA PRO A 108 -20.35 13.50 -34.62
C PRO A 108 -20.19 15.03 -34.68
N ALA A 109 -19.87 15.51 -35.87
CA ALA A 109 -19.86 16.93 -36.27
C ALA A 109 -21.27 17.43 -36.58
#